data_AF-A0A3L7RSK4-F1
#
_entry.id   AF-A0A3L7RSK4-F1
#
_cell.length_a   1.000
_cell.length_b   1.000
_cell.length_c   1.000
_cell.angle_alpha   90.00
_cell.angle_beta   90.00
_cell.angle_gamma   90.00
#
_symmetry.space_group_name_H-M   'P 1'
#
loop_
_entity.id
_entity.type
_entity.pdbx_description
1 polymer ?
#
loop_
_entity_poly.entity_id
_entity_poly.type
_entity_poly.pdbx_seq_one_letter_code
_entity_poly.pdbx_strand_id
1 'polypeptide(L)'
;MSLRLWNQLQTLWCYLWPSPYTLLGLLVYLIPIRGSRSLIVHRGTIGVFGPAVERLLVRAPVLGGAAAMTFGHAILARDKETFIETWNHERVHVDQYQRWGLLFVPMYLGVGLLLKLQRKDPYWDNPFEIEARRLGDGLDC
;
A
#
# COMPACT_ATOMS: atom_id res chain seq x y z
N MET A 1 -8.52 -2.08 33.26
CA MET A 1 -8.69 -1.20 32.09
C MET A 1 -9.86 -1.71 31.28
N SER A 2 -10.85 -0.88 30.92
CA SER A 2 -12.06 -1.34 30.19
C SER A 2 -11.71 -1.85 28.79
N LEU A 3 -12.32 -2.96 28.34
CA LEU A 3 -12.20 -3.51 26.97
C LEU A 3 -12.43 -2.45 25.88
N ARG A 4 -13.30 -1.46 26.16
CA ARG A 4 -13.58 -0.34 25.25
C ARG A 4 -12.36 0.57 25.05
N LEU A 5 -11.64 0.87 26.12
CA LEU A 5 -10.42 1.71 26.07
C LEU A 5 -9.30 0.97 25.33
N TRP A 6 -9.16 -0.34 25.56
CA TRP A 6 -8.19 -1.17 24.85
C TRP A 6 -8.42 -1.16 23.33
N ASN A 7 -9.67 -1.37 22.89
CA ASN A 7 -10.02 -1.35 21.47
C ASN A 7 -9.79 0.03 20.83
N GLN A 8 -10.03 1.11 21.55
CA GLN A 8 -9.76 2.48 21.09
C GLN A 8 -8.26 2.74 20.92
N LEU A 9 -7.44 2.33 21.89
CA LEU A 9 -5.98 2.46 21.81
C LEU A 9 -5.41 1.64 20.67
N GLN A 10 -5.89 0.41 20.47
CA GLN A 10 -5.48 -0.44 19.35
C GLN A 10 -5.85 0.21 18.01
N THR A 11 -7.05 0.77 17.89
CA THR A 11 -7.48 1.47 16.68
C THR A 11 -6.59 2.69 16.41
N LEU A 12 -6.34 3.53 17.42
CA LEU A 12 -5.45 4.68 17.31
C LEU A 12 -4.05 4.25 16.86
N TRP A 13 -3.51 3.18 17.45
CA TRP A 13 -2.21 2.64 17.06
C TRP A 13 -2.19 2.19 15.59
N CYS A 14 -3.23 1.49 15.13
CA CYS A 14 -3.36 1.08 13.74
C CYS A 14 -3.27 2.27 12.77
N TYR A 15 -3.72 3.48 13.12
CA TYR A 15 -3.60 4.65 12.26
C TYR A 15 -2.32 5.47 12.48
N LEU A 16 -1.88 5.62 13.73
CA LEU A 16 -0.70 6.42 14.07
C LEU A 16 0.60 5.75 13.61
N TRP A 17 0.70 4.44 13.81
CA TRP A 17 1.92 3.69 13.52
C TRP A 17 2.35 3.76 12.04
N PRO A 18 1.45 3.59 11.05
CA PRO A 18 1.79 3.78 9.64
C PRO A 18 1.61 5.22 9.14
N SER A 19 1.17 6.17 9.98
CA SER A 19 0.82 7.53 9.56
C SER A 19 1.89 8.27 8.76
N PRO A 20 3.21 8.11 9.00
CA PRO A 20 4.21 8.80 8.19
C PRO A 20 4.16 8.37 6.71
N TYR A 21 3.87 7.10 6.44
CA TYR A 21 3.67 6.61 5.07
C TYR A 21 2.32 7.07 4.51
N THR A 22 1.25 7.04 5.31
CA THR A 22 -0.04 7.60 4.88
C THR A 22 0.11 9.06 4.44
N LEU A 23 0.82 9.87 5.22
CA LEU A 23 1.12 11.26 4.87
C LEU A 23 1.94 11.34 3.59
N LEU A 24 2.97 10.51 3.42
CA LEU A 24 3.77 10.49 2.19
C LEU A 24 2.90 10.19 0.95
N GLY A 25 2.01 9.21 1.01
CA GLY A 25 1.07 8.91 -0.07
C GLY A 25 0.14 10.08 -0.37
N LEU A 26 -0.37 10.76 0.66
CA LEU A 26 -1.20 11.97 0.50
C LEU A 26 -0.41 13.16 -0.04
N LEU A 27 0.88 13.31 0.26
CA LEU A 27 1.70 14.38 -0.30
C LEU A 27 1.84 14.26 -1.84
N VAL A 28 1.77 13.05 -2.40
CA VAL A 28 1.76 12.84 -3.86
C VAL A 28 0.55 13.54 -4.51
N TYR A 29 -0.59 13.57 -3.81
CA TYR A 29 -1.80 14.28 -4.27
C TYR A 29 -1.58 15.79 -4.44
N LEU A 30 -0.65 16.38 -3.68
CA LEU A 30 -0.40 17.82 -3.66
C LEU A 30 0.56 18.29 -4.77
N ILE A 31 1.37 17.41 -5.36
CA ILE A 31 2.38 17.75 -6.37
C ILE A 31 1.71 18.43 -7.58
N PRO A 32 1.95 19.72 -7.90
CA PRO A 32 1.20 20.49 -8.90
C PRO A 32 1.56 20.10 -10.35
N ILE A 33 0.72 19.27 -10.95
CA ILE A 33 0.77 18.74 -12.31
C ILE A 33 -0.63 18.89 -12.87
N ARG A 34 -0.73 19.48 -14.06
CA ARG A 34 -1.99 19.78 -14.74
C ARG A 34 -2.79 18.49 -14.99
N GLY A 35 -4.07 18.51 -14.63
CA GLY A 35 -5.01 17.39 -14.77
C GLY A 35 -5.92 17.25 -13.55
N SER A 36 -6.96 16.43 -13.67
CA SER A 36 -7.94 16.20 -12.60
C SER A 36 -7.35 15.36 -11.47
N ARG A 37 -7.79 15.60 -10.24
CA ARG A 37 -7.40 14.83 -9.07
C ARG A 37 -8.62 14.49 -8.26
N SER A 38 -8.60 13.35 -7.59
CA SER A 38 -9.66 13.00 -6.65
C SER A 38 -9.14 12.14 -5.52
N LEU A 39 -9.90 12.12 -4.43
CA LEU A 39 -9.72 11.21 -3.31
C LEU A 39 -11.02 10.44 -3.12
N ILE A 40 -10.91 9.19 -2.69
CA ILE A 40 -12.05 8.38 -2.24
C ILE A 40 -11.70 7.75 -0.91
N VAL A 41 -12.62 7.82 0.06
CA VAL A 41 -12.51 7.02 1.28
C VAL A 41 -13.28 5.72 1.07
N HIS A 42 -12.63 4.59 1.32
CA HIS A 42 -13.25 3.28 1.20
C HIS A 42 -12.78 2.36 2.33
N ARG A 43 -13.69 1.95 3.21
CA ARG A 43 -13.45 0.93 4.26
C ARG A 43 -12.16 1.15 5.07
N GLY A 44 -11.90 2.40 5.47
CA GLY A 44 -10.73 2.78 6.28
C GLY A 44 -9.46 3.09 5.49
N THR A 45 -9.50 3.04 4.15
CA THR A 45 -8.40 3.48 3.27
C THR A 45 -8.78 4.71 2.47
N ILE A 46 -7.78 5.41 1.93
CA ILE A 46 -7.93 6.58 1.08
C ILE A 46 -7.34 6.26 -0.29
N GLY A 47 -8.18 6.08 -1.30
CA GLY A 47 -7.76 6.04 -2.70
C GLY A 47 -7.33 7.42 -3.17
N VAL A 48 -6.15 7.51 -3.77
CA VAL A 48 -5.52 8.75 -4.25
C VAL A 48 -5.31 8.68 -5.76
N PHE A 49 -5.86 9.64 -6.48
CA PHE A 49 -5.86 9.65 -7.95
C PHE A 49 -5.34 10.98 -8.51
N GLY A 50 -4.59 10.90 -9.61
CA GLY A 50 -4.24 12.05 -10.42
C GLY A 50 -2.91 11.89 -11.18
N PRO A 51 -2.50 12.92 -11.94
CA PRO A 51 -1.36 12.82 -12.85
C PRO A 51 -0.02 12.50 -12.18
N ALA A 52 0.18 12.95 -10.93
CA ALA A 52 1.38 12.64 -10.17
C ALA A 52 1.44 11.16 -9.78
N VAL A 53 0.30 10.60 -9.38
CA VAL A 53 0.13 9.18 -9.05
C VAL A 53 0.38 8.32 -10.29
N GLU A 54 -0.29 8.63 -11.41
CA GLU A 54 -0.09 7.90 -12.66
C GLU A 54 1.38 7.87 -13.10
N ARG A 55 2.06 9.03 -13.06
CA ARG A 55 3.48 9.15 -13.41
C ARG A 55 4.40 8.37 -12.47
N LEU A 56 4.03 8.23 -11.20
CA LEU A 56 4.78 7.45 -10.22
C LEU A 56 4.59 5.96 -10.49
N LEU A 57 3.33 5.53 -10.65
CA LEU A 57 2.96 4.13 -10.86
C LEU A 57 3.52 3.56 -12.16
N VAL A 58 3.57 4.34 -13.25
CA VAL A 58 4.22 3.93 -14.52
C VAL A 58 5.73 3.73 -14.35
N ARG A 59 6.37 4.47 -13.45
CA ARG A 59 7.81 4.38 -13.20
C ARG A 59 8.18 3.42 -12.08
N ALA A 60 7.20 2.84 -11.39
CA ALA A 60 7.46 1.92 -10.31
C ALA A 60 8.26 0.71 -10.84
N PRO A 61 9.39 0.34 -10.21
CA PRO A 61 10.35 -0.63 -10.74
C PRO A 61 9.86 -2.09 -10.76
N VAL A 62 8.59 -2.35 -10.43
CA VAL A 62 7.99 -3.68 -10.49
C VAL A 62 7.41 -3.88 -11.90
N LEU A 63 8.11 -4.68 -12.72
CA LEU A 63 7.62 -5.30 -13.97
C LEU A 63 6.90 -4.39 -15.00
N GLY A 64 7.31 -3.12 -15.15
CA GLY A 64 6.74 -2.21 -16.16
C GLY A 64 5.59 -1.33 -15.67
N GLY A 65 5.41 -1.22 -14.35
CA GLY A 65 4.49 -0.30 -13.69
C GLY A 65 3.56 -1.03 -12.72
N ALA A 66 2.92 -0.28 -11.84
CA ALA A 66 1.99 -0.80 -10.86
C ALA A 66 0.56 -0.33 -11.15
N ALA A 67 -0.43 -1.19 -10.91
CA ALA A 67 -1.84 -0.82 -11.02
C ALA A 67 -2.28 0.06 -9.83
N ALA A 68 -1.83 -0.31 -8.64
CA ALA A 68 -1.94 0.44 -7.41
C ALA A 68 -0.68 0.25 -6.54
N MET A 69 -0.54 1.09 -5.52
CA MET A 69 0.56 1.02 -4.55
C MET A 69 0.11 1.59 -3.21
N THR A 70 0.28 0.82 -2.14
CA THR A 70 -0.09 1.22 -0.78
C THR A 70 1.02 1.95 -0.04
N PHE A 71 0.64 3.05 0.62
CA PHE A 71 1.43 3.80 1.58
C PHE A 71 0.61 4.01 2.86
N GLY A 72 0.83 3.17 3.88
CA GLY A 72 0.00 3.20 5.09
C GLY A 72 -1.46 2.96 4.74
N HIS A 73 -2.33 3.95 4.94
CA HIS A 73 -3.75 3.91 4.56
C HIS A 73 -4.06 4.64 3.24
N ALA A 74 -3.07 5.29 2.62
CA ALA A 74 -3.22 5.92 1.32
C ALA A 74 -2.87 4.92 0.22
N ILE A 75 -3.81 4.62 -0.67
CA ILE A 75 -3.61 3.71 -1.80
C ILE A 75 -3.59 4.56 -3.05
N LEU A 76 -2.42 4.63 -3.69
CA LEU A 76 -2.27 5.30 -4.98
C LEU A 76 -2.74 4.34 -6.06
N ALA A 77 -3.64 4.77 -6.94
CA ALA A 77 -4.14 3.92 -8.02
C ALA A 77 -4.28 4.73 -9.32
N ARG A 78 -4.19 4.04 -10.45
CA ARG A 78 -4.31 4.68 -11.78
C ARG A 78 -5.66 5.34 -11.99
N ASP A 79 -6.72 4.68 -11.54
CA ASP A 79 -8.09 5.17 -11.60
C ASP A 79 -8.96 4.44 -10.54
N LYS A 80 -10.21 4.88 -10.43
CA LYS A 80 -11.15 4.38 -9.42
C LYS A 80 -11.53 2.92 -9.62
N GLU A 81 -11.58 2.46 -10.87
CA GLU A 81 -11.92 1.08 -11.21
C GLU A 81 -10.81 0.16 -10.75
N THR A 82 -9.56 0.46 -11.15
CA THR A 82 -8.35 -0.22 -10.70
C THR A 82 -8.27 -0.25 -9.17
N PHE A 83 -8.58 0.87 -8.49
CA PHE A 83 -8.58 0.92 -7.03
C PHE A 83 -9.55 -0.07 -6.39
N ILE A 84 -10.75 -0.24 -6.96
CA ILE A 84 -11.75 -1.18 -6.42
C ILE A 84 -11.34 -2.62 -6.75
N GLU A 85 -10.85 -2.86 -7.96
CA GLU A 85 -10.39 -4.20 -8.40
C GLU A 85 -9.24 -4.72 -7.55
N THR A 86 -8.24 -3.89 -7.26
CA THR A 86 -7.07 -4.27 -6.45
C THR A 86 -7.26 -4.03 -4.95
N TRP A 87 -8.43 -3.54 -4.53
CA TRP A 87 -8.62 -3.08 -3.15
C TRP A 87 -8.30 -4.16 -2.12
N ASN A 88 -8.74 -5.40 -2.34
CA ASN A 88 -8.50 -6.50 -1.41
C ASN A 88 -7.00 -6.79 -1.25
N HIS A 89 -6.24 -6.78 -2.34
CA HIS A 89 -4.79 -6.93 -2.34
C HIS A 89 -4.11 -5.81 -1.56
N GLU A 90 -4.39 -4.56 -1.93
CA GLU A 90 -3.81 -3.38 -1.32
C GLU A 90 -4.19 -3.28 0.18
N ARG A 91 -5.37 -3.75 0.56
CA ARG A 91 -5.81 -3.82 1.96
C ARG A 91 -4.91 -4.73 2.79
N VAL A 92 -4.36 -5.80 2.23
CA VAL A 92 -3.37 -6.65 2.94
C VAL A 92 -2.08 -5.88 3.19
N HIS A 93 -1.62 -5.08 2.22
CA HIS A 93 -0.48 -4.18 2.47
C HIS A 93 -0.79 -3.14 3.55
N VAL A 94 -2.01 -2.59 3.60
CA VAL A 94 -2.43 -1.72 4.71
C VAL A 94 -2.30 -2.46 6.05
N ASP A 95 -2.70 -3.73 6.15
CA ASP A 95 -2.53 -4.54 7.37
C ASP A 95 -1.06 -4.79 7.70
N GLN A 96 -0.21 -5.00 6.69
CA GLN A 96 1.23 -5.13 6.89
C GLN A 96 1.84 -3.82 7.40
N TYR A 97 1.42 -2.66 6.88
CA TYR A 97 1.77 -1.35 7.43
C TYR A 97 1.26 -1.18 8.87
N GLN A 98 0.07 -1.67 9.22
CA GLN A 98 -0.41 -1.62 10.62
C GLN A 98 0.40 -2.52 11.55
N ARG A 99 0.93 -3.64 11.05
CA ARG A 99 1.76 -4.58 11.82
C ARG A 99 3.19 -4.06 12.01
N TRP A 100 3.78 -3.51 10.95
CA TRP A 100 5.21 -3.21 10.89
C TRP A 100 5.53 -1.71 10.86
N GLY A 101 4.56 -0.86 10.53
CA GLY A 101 4.66 0.59 10.48
C GLY A 101 5.85 1.06 9.66
N LEU A 102 6.73 1.83 10.31
CA LEU A 102 7.93 2.37 9.67
C LEU A 102 8.91 1.30 9.16
N LEU A 103 8.87 0.09 9.72
CA LEU A 103 9.77 -1.00 9.33
C LEU A 103 9.32 -1.72 8.06
N PHE A 104 8.07 -1.54 7.63
CA PHE A 104 7.50 -2.32 6.52
C PHE A 104 8.29 -2.16 5.22
N VAL A 105 8.52 -0.93 4.76
CA VAL A 105 9.23 -0.68 3.49
C VAL A 105 10.69 -1.17 3.55
N PRO A 106 11.48 -0.90 4.60
CA PRO A 106 12.81 -1.51 4.74
C PRO A 106 12.81 -3.04 4.67
N MET A 107 11.86 -3.71 5.32
CA MET A 107 11.77 -5.18 5.26
C MET A 107 11.35 -5.67 3.88
N TYR A 108 10.34 -5.05 3.27
CA TYR A 108 9.89 -5.40 1.93
C TYR A 108 11.03 -5.32 0.92
N LEU A 109 11.77 -4.20 0.91
CA LEU A 109 12.90 -3.99 0.01
C LEU A 109 14.10 -4.88 0.35
N GLY A 110 14.38 -5.09 1.65
CA GLY A 110 15.45 -5.95 2.11
C GLY A 110 15.25 -7.40 1.69
N VAL A 111 14.03 -7.94 1.87
CA VAL A 111 13.68 -9.29 1.41
C VAL A 111 13.74 -9.38 -0.11
N GLY A 112 13.20 -8.39 -0.84
CA GLY A 112 13.32 -8.33 -2.29
C GLY A 112 14.78 -8.34 -2.79
N LEU A 113 15.67 -7.59 -2.12
CA LEU A 113 17.10 -7.60 -2.45
C LEU A 113 17.73 -8.98 -2.21
N LEU A 114 17.44 -9.62 -1.08
CA LEU A 114 17.94 -10.97 -0.79
C LEU A 114 17.46 -12.00 -1.84
N LEU A 115 16.18 -11.94 -2.22
CA LEU A 115 15.62 -12.79 -3.29
C LEU A 115 16.34 -12.54 -4.62
N LYS A 116 16.54 -11.27 -4.99
CA LYS A 116 17.27 -10.91 -6.21
C LYS A 116 18.71 -11.44 -6.20
N LEU A 117 19.41 -11.35 -5.07
CA LEU A 117 20.77 -11.93 -4.90
C LEU A 117 20.77 -13.46 -5.04
N GLN A 118 19.66 -14.11 -4.67
CA GLN A 118 19.42 -15.54 -4.89
C GLN A 118 18.90 -15.88 -6.30
N ARG A 119 18.85 -14.90 -7.22
CA ARG A 119 18.28 -15.02 -8.58
C ARG A 119 16.80 -15.43 -8.61
N LYS A 120 16.07 -15.08 -7.56
CA LYS A 120 14.61 -15.20 -7.46
C LYS A 120 13.92 -13.90 -7.88
N ASP A 121 12.62 -13.97 -8.11
CA ASP A 121 11.82 -12.81 -8.47
C ASP A 121 11.42 -12.02 -7.21
N PRO A 122 11.87 -10.77 -7.04
CA PRO A 122 11.63 -9.98 -5.83
C PRO A 122 10.16 -9.53 -5.66
N TYR A 123 9.29 -9.79 -6.63
CA TYR A 123 7.85 -9.50 -6.56
C TYR A 123 7.05 -10.80 -6.41
N TRP A 124 7.31 -11.80 -7.23
CA TRP A 124 6.57 -13.07 -7.17
C TRP A 124 6.94 -13.92 -5.96
N ASP A 125 8.21 -13.92 -5.56
CA ASP A 125 8.70 -14.74 -4.45
C ASP A 125 8.73 -13.99 -3.10
N ASN A 126 8.30 -12.72 -3.06
CA ASN A 126 8.32 -11.92 -1.84
C ASN A 126 7.21 -12.37 -0.88
N PRO A 127 7.51 -12.76 0.38
CA PRO A 127 6.51 -13.21 1.34
C PRO A 127 5.37 -12.20 1.58
N PHE A 128 5.66 -10.90 1.50
CA PHE A 128 4.63 -9.86 1.68
C PHE A 128 3.64 -9.85 0.51
N GLU A 129 4.14 -10.04 -0.71
CA GLU A 129 3.36 -10.13 -1.94
C GLU A 129 2.58 -11.46 -2.04
N ILE A 130 3.17 -12.56 -1.56
CA ILE A 130 2.50 -13.85 -1.44
C ILE A 130 1.35 -13.77 -0.44
N GLU A 131 1.54 -13.14 0.72
CA GLU A 131 0.47 -12.89 1.70
C GLU A 131 -0.66 -12.06 1.07
N ALA A 132 -0.32 -11.00 0.32
CA ALA A 132 -1.27 -10.14 -0.36
C ALA A 132 -2.08 -10.87 -1.45
N ARG A 133 -1.43 -11.67 -2.30
CA ARG A 133 -2.11 -12.50 -3.31
C ARG A 133 -3.01 -13.56 -2.68
N ARG A 134 -2.52 -14.24 -1.63
CA ARG A 134 -3.29 -15.31 -0.98
C ARG A 134 -4.54 -14.79 -0.29
N LEU A 135 -4.43 -13.69 0.45
CA LEU A 135 -5.53 -13.17 1.26
C LEU A 135 -6.41 -12.16 0.50
N GLY A 136 -5.83 -11.42 -0.44
CA GLY A 136 -6.52 -10.36 -1.19
C GLY A 136 -7.10 -10.84 -2.52
N ASP A 137 -6.34 -11.63 -3.27
CA ASP A 137 -6.73 -12.08 -4.62
C ASP A 137 -7.37 -13.49 -4.61
N GLY A 138 -7.30 -14.19 -3.47
CA GLY A 138 -7.78 -15.56 -3.34
C GLY A 138 -6.96 -16.57 -4.16
N LEU A 139 -5.70 -16.25 -4.43
CA LEU A 139 -4.79 -17.13 -5.17
C LEU A 139 -4.12 -18.12 -4.22
N ASP A 140 -4.18 -19.41 -4.54
CA ASP A 140 -3.38 -20.43 -3.87
C ASP A 140 -1.92 -20.29 -4.31
N CYS A 141 -1.15 -19.48 -3.58
CA CYS A 141 0.25 -19.16 -3.83
C CYS A 141 1.19 -20.16 -3.12
#